data_AF-A0A497BUP3-F1
#
_entry.id   AF-A0A497BUP3-F1
#
_cell.length_a   1.000
_cell.length_b   1.000
_cell.length_c   1.000
_cell.angle_alpha   90.00
_cell.angle_beta   90.00
_cell.angle_gamma   90.00
#
_symmetry.space_group_name_H-M   'P 1'
#
loop_
_entity.id
_entity.type
_entity.pdbx_description
1 polymer ?
#
loop_
_entity_poly.entity_id
_entity_poly.type
_entity_poly.pdbx_seq_one_letter_code
_entity_poly.pdbx_strand_id
1 'polypeptide(L)'
;MRDTRIQVDELLAQGKIEEAETYMEERRQEFVAQGYAIRKLNQAYFAFHGAYADRPGAAGADPIGPTVQELRERSPDLHTFVAQIAHVTTLAELESLLEEQTP
;
A
#
# COMPACT_ATOMS: atom_id res chain seq x y z
N MET A 1 -9.78 1.34 -11.60
CA MET A 1 -8.89 1.64 -10.45
C MET A 1 -8.58 3.12 -10.26
N ARG A 2 -8.49 3.96 -11.32
CA ARG A 2 -8.16 5.39 -11.20
C ARG A 2 -9.10 6.18 -10.27
N ASP A 3 -10.41 5.98 -10.37
CA ASP A 3 -11.37 6.74 -9.55
C ASP A 3 -11.29 6.32 -8.08
N THR A 4 -11.13 5.01 -7.83
CA THR A 4 -10.87 4.50 -6.48
C THR A 4 -9.63 5.14 -5.87
N ARG A 5 -8.56 5.28 -6.64
CA ARG A 5 -7.37 6.01 -6.20
C ARG A 5 -7.69 7.46 -5.80
N ILE A 6 -8.32 8.23 -6.70
CA ILE A 6 -8.50 9.68 -6.47
C ILE A 6 -9.27 9.91 -5.17
N GLN A 7 -10.30 9.10 -4.95
CA GLN A 7 -11.10 9.16 -3.74
C GLN A 7 -10.29 8.77 -2.49
N VAL A 8 -9.48 7.70 -2.56
CA VAL A 8 -8.60 7.28 -1.47
C VAL A 8 -7.57 8.36 -1.14
N ASP A 9 -6.87 8.91 -2.14
CA ASP A 9 -5.91 9.99 -1.97
C ASP A 9 -6.54 11.21 -1.28
N GLU A 10 -7.76 11.59 -1.67
CA GLU A 10 -8.49 12.71 -1.08
C GLU A 10 -8.88 12.46 0.39
N LEU A 11 -9.38 11.26 0.71
CA LEU A 11 -9.72 10.90 2.08
C LEU A 11 -8.48 10.89 2.97
N LEU A 12 -7.36 10.36 2.48
CA LEU A 12 -6.11 10.30 3.22
C LEU A 12 -5.48 11.67 3.43
N ALA A 13 -5.54 12.55 2.42
CA ALA A 13 -5.10 13.94 2.54
C ALA A 13 -5.90 14.71 3.61
N GLN A 14 -7.13 14.27 3.92
CA GLN A 14 -7.96 14.81 4.99
C GLN A 14 -7.76 14.08 6.34
N GLY A 15 -6.86 13.11 6.42
CA GLY A 15 -6.63 12.29 7.62
C GLY A 15 -7.72 11.24 7.89
N LYS A 16 -8.61 10.98 6.93
CA LYS A 16 -9.76 10.07 7.08
C LYS A 16 -9.38 8.62 6.73
N ILE A 17 -8.54 8.03 7.57
CA ILE A 17 -7.96 6.69 7.32
C ILE A 17 -9.05 5.62 7.27
N GLU A 18 -9.94 5.56 8.25
CA GLU A 18 -11.00 4.54 8.32
C GLU A 18 -11.97 4.63 7.12
N GLU A 19 -12.32 5.85 6.69
CA GLU A 19 -13.16 6.06 5.51
C GLU A 19 -12.47 5.57 4.23
N ALA A 20 -11.16 5.83 4.10
CA ALA A 20 -10.38 5.35 2.96
C ALA A 20 -10.29 3.81 2.93
N GLU A 21 -10.06 3.17 4.08
CA GLU A 21 -10.02 1.71 4.19
C GLU A 21 -11.37 1.07 3.89
N THR A 22 -12.45 1.62 4.44
CA THR A 22 -13.82 1.16 4.18
C THR A 22 -14.14 1.23 2.70
N TYR A 23 -13.86 2.38 2.07
CA TYR A 23 -14.08 2.56 0.64
C TYR A 23 -13.25 1.58 -0.20
N MET A 24 -11.98 1.34 0.14
CA MET A 24 -11.16 0.34 -0.57
C MET A 24 -11.74 -1.08 -0.47
N GLU A 25 -12.27 -1.47 0.69
CA GLU A 25 -12.90 -2.78 0.86
C GLU A 25 -14.20 -2.89 0.06
N GLU A 26 -15.05 -1.87 0.06
CA GLU A 26 -16.27 -1.82 -0.76
C GLU A 26 -15.92 -2.02 -2.25
N ARG A 27 -14.92 -1.28 -2.74
CA ARG A 27 -14.44 -1.40 -4.12
C ARG A 27 -13.91 -2.80 -4.40
N ARG A 28 -13.16 -3.40 -3.46
CA ARG A 28 -12.66 -4.78 -3.60
C ARG A 28 -13.81 -5.78 -3.74
N GLN A 29 -14.86 -5.65 -2.92
CA GLN A 29 -16.03 -6.52 -2.97
C GLN A 29 -16.77 -6.42 -4.30
N GLU A 30 -16.93 -5.20 -4.84
CA GLU A 30 -17.51 -5.01 -6.17
C GLU A 30 -16.71 -5.73 -7.26
N PHE A 31 -15.37 -5.62 -7.24
CA PHE A 31 -14.52 -6.30 -8.22
C PHE A 31 -14.60 -7.82 -8.09
N VAL A 32 -14.61 -8.34 -6.88
CA VAL A 32 -14.80 -9.79 -6.63
C VAL A 32 -16.16 -10.26 -7.14
N ALA A 33 -17.22 -9.49 -6.92
CA ALA A 33 -18.55 -9.80 -7.45
C ALA A 33 -18.58 -9.82 -8.99
N GLN A 34 -17.73 -9.03 -9.64
CA GLN A 34 -17.55 -9.02 -11.10
C GLN A 34 -16.57 -10.11 -11.61
N GLY A 35 -16.07 -10.98 -10.74
CA GLY A 35 -15.18 -12.10 -11.10
C GLY A 35 -13.68 -11.79 -11.02
N TYR A 36 -13.28 -10.61 -10.54
CA TYR A 36 -11.87 -10.28 -10.32
C TYR A 36 -11.44 -10.71 -8.91
N ALA A 37 -10.66 -11.77 -8.81
CA ALA A 37 -10.17 -12.29 -7.53
C ALA A 37 -9.09 -11.38 -6.90
N ILE A 38 -9.51 -10.29 -6.25
CA ILE A 38 -8.63 -9.38 -5.52
C ILE A 38 -8.63 -9.76 -4.03
N ARG A 39 -7.49 -10.21 -3.52
CA ARG A 39 -7.32 -10.62 -2.11
C ARG A 39 -7.47 -9.46 -1.14
N LYS A 40 -6.80 -8.33 -1.40
CA LYS A 40 -6.81 -7.12 -0.58
C LYS A 40 -6.55 -5.91 -1.47
N LEU A 41 -7.28 -4.82 -1.24
CA LEU A 41 -7.02 -3.52 -1.84
C LEU A 41 -6.49 -2.61 -0.72
N ASN A 42 -5.26 -2.14 -0.84
CA ASN A 42 -4.63 -1.21 0.07
C ASN A 42 -3.87 -0.15 -0.73
N GLN A 43 -3.32 0.88 -0.07
CA GLN A 43 -2.60 1.92 -0.80
C GLN A 43 -1.38 1.38 -1.56
N ALA A 44 -0.64 0.43 -0.94
CA ALA A 44 0.47 -0.28 -1.60
C ALA A 44 0.06 -0.94 -2.93
N TYR A 45 -1.11 -1.59 -2.99
CA TYR A 45 -1.61 -2.20 -4.23
C TYR A 45 -1.66 -1.17 -5.37
N PHE A 46 -2.11 0.06 -5.07
CA PHE A 46 -2.12 1.14 -6.04
C PHE A 46 -0.70 1.57 -6.41
N ALA A 47 0.22 1.69 -5.44
CA ALA A 47 1.62 2.00 -5.72
C ALA A 47 2.32 0.98 -6.64
N PHE A 48 1.93 -0.31 -6.62
CA PHE A 48 2.60 -1.39 -7.36
C PHE A 48 1.91 -1.81 -8.68
N HIS A 49 0.59 -1.62 -8.87
CA HIS A 49 -0.12 -2.07 -10.08
C HIS A 49 -0.36 -0.95 -11.11
N GLY A 50 0.44 -0.98 -12.19
CA GLY A 50 0.19 -0.54 -13.58
C GLY A 50 -0.72 0.68 -13.84
N ALA A 51 -0.11 1.75 -14.37
CA ALA A 51 -0.56 3.15 -14.53
C ALA A 51 -0.09 4.12 -13.42
N TYR A 52 0.34 3.59 -12.27
CA TYR A 52 0.91 4.32 -11.14
C TYR A 52 2.43 4.56 -11.24
N ALA A 53 3.16 3.67 -11.93
CA ALA A 53 4.61 3.74 -12.05
C ALA A 53 5.10 4.51 -13.30
N ASP A 54 4.24 4.69 -14.30
CA ASP A 54 4.63 5.26 -15.61
C ASP A 54 4.57 6.79 -15.67
N ARG A 55 4.16 7.47 -14.59
CA ARG A 55 4.21 8.94 -14.47
C ARG A 55 4.89 9.36 -13.18
N PRO A 56 5.89 10.27 -13.24
CA PRO A 56 6.45 10.90 -12.05
C PRO A 56 5.32 11.51 -11.19
N GLY A 57 5.29 11.18 -9.90
CA GLY A 57 4.28 11.68 -8.95
C GLY A 57 2.94 10.94 -8.93
N ALA A 58 2.76 9.90 -9.76
CA ALA A 58 1.51 9.11 -9.75
C ALA A 58 1.34 8.25 -8.50
N ALA A 59 2.42 7.97 -7.75
CA ALA A 59 2.44 7.34 -6.43
C ALA A 59 1.68 8.10 -5.33
N GLY A 60 1.31 9.37 -5.56
CA GLY A 60 0.74 10.21 -4.50
C GLY A 60 1.77 10.50 -3.41
N ALA A 61 1.30 11.02 -2.26
CA ALA A 61 2.13 11.22 -1.07
C ALA A 61 2.15 9.98 -0.15
N ASP A 62 1.71 8.82 -0.64
CA ASP A 62 1.63 7.59 0.14
C ASP A 62 3.04 7.15 0.58
N PRO A 63 3.34 7.14 1.89
CA PRO A 63 4.65 6.77 2.39
C PRO A 63 4.97 5.29 2.16
N ILE A 64 3.96 4.42 1.98
CA ILE A 64 4.16 2.97 1.98
C ILE A 64 5.14 2.53 0.88
N GLY A 65 5.03 3.06 -0.35
CA GLY A 65 5.92 2.69 -1.45
C GLY A 65 7.41 2.94 -1.13
N PRO A 66 7.79 4.19 -0.81
CA PRO A 66 9.14 4.51 -0.34
C PRO A 66 9.58 3.69 0.88
N THR A 67 8.72 3.53 1.89
CA THR A 67 9.04 2.78 3.12
C THR A 67 9.31 1.29 2.83
N VAL A 68 8.56 0.68 1.91
CA VAL A 68 8.80 -0.71 1.46
C VAL A 68 10.11 -0.83 0.67
N GLN A 69 10.45 0.16 -0.16
CA GLN A 69 11.72 0.18 -0.89
C GLN A 69 12.90 0.30 0.08
N GLU A 70 12.81 1.17 1.07
CA GLU A 70 13.82 1.32 2.11
C GLU A 70 14.00 0.03 2.92
N LEU A 71 12.90 -0.62 3.33
CA LEU A 71 12.94 -1.92 4.00
C LEU A 71 13.64 -2.97 3.13
N ARG A 72 13.38 -2.97 1.82
CA ARG A 72 14.01 -3.87 0.85
C ARG A 72 15.52 -3.63 0.72
N GLU A 73 15.96 -2.38 0.76
CA GLU A 73 17.37 -1.97 0.69
C GLU A 73 18.15 -2.32 1.96
N ARG A 74 17.51 -2.20 3.14
CA ARG A 74 18.11 -2.57 4.44
C ARG A 74 18.15 -4.08 4.69
N SER A 75 17.31 -4.84 3.99
CA SER A 75 17.24 -6.29 4.14
C SER A 75 18.48 -7.00 3.54
N PRO A 76 19.09 -7.96 4.26
CA PRO A 76 20.31 -8.64 3.81
C PRO A 76 20.10 -9.50 2.56
N ASP A 77 18.90 -10.04 2.38
CA ASP A 77 18.50 -10.81 1.21
C ASP A 77 16.98 -10.72 0.98
N LEU A 78 16.54 -11.24 -0.17
CA LEU A 78 15.13 -11.23 -0.55
C LEU A 78 14.27 -12.10 0.37
N HIS A 79 14.81 -13.21 0.88
CA HIS A 79 14.06 -14.13 1.73
C HIS A 79 13.70 -13.45 3.06
N THR A 80 14.67 -12.79 3.68
CA THR A 80 14.52 -12.03 4.93
C THR A 80 13.51 -10.90 4.75
N PHE A 81 13.63 -10.12 3.67
CA PHE A 81 12.67 -9.08 3.32
C PHE A 81 11.23 -9.62 3.22
N VAL A 82 11.02 -10.67 2.43
CA VAL A 82 9.69 -11.24 2.21
C VAL A 82 9.13 -11.82 3.51
N ALA A 83 9.94 -12.53 4.30
CA ALA A 83 9.51 -13.11 5.57
C ALA A 83 9.05 -12.06 6.58
N GLN A 84 9.72 -10.90 6.63
CA GLN A 84 9.36 -9.80 7.53
C GLN A 84 8.10 -9.08 7.06
N ILE A 85 8.03 -8.69 5.78
CA ILE A 85 6.92 -7.88 5.27
C ILE A 85 5.61 -8.68 5.08
N ALA A 86 5.67 -10.02 4.97
CA ALA A 86 4.50 -10.86 4.71
C ALA A 86 3.41 -10.77 5.80
N HIS A 87 3.79 -10.41 7.03
CA HIS A 87 2.89 -10.29 8.16
C HIS A 87 2.40 -8.85 8.40
N VAL A 88 2.94 -7.88 7.67
CA VAL A 88 2.60 -6.47 7.82
C VAL A 88 1.26 -6.18 7.19
N THR A 89 0.35 -5.62 7.97
CA THR A 89 -1.02 -5.30 7.57
C THR A 89 -1.33 -3.81 7.68
N THR A 90 -0.55 -3.05 8.45
CA THR A 90 -0.71 -1.62 8.70
C THR A 90 0.59 -0.83 8.39
N LEU A 91 0.46 0.48 8.20
CA LEU A 91 1.62 1.37 8.05
C LEU A 91 2.49 1.41 9.32
N ALA A 92 1.86 1.45 10.51
CA ALA A 92 2.59 1.47 11.78
C ALA A 92 3.46 0.22 12.00
N GLU A 93 2.97 -0.96 11.60
CA GLU A 93 3.77 -2.20 11.61
C GLU A 93 4.95 -2.11 10.64
N LEU A 94 4.77 -1.49 9.46
CA LEU A 94 5.84 -1.27 8.49
C LEU A 94 6.92 -0.33 9.03
N GLU A 95 6.51 0.79 9.66
CA GLU A 95 7.41 1.77 10.26
C GLU A 95 8.19 1.16 11.43
N SER A 96 7.54 0.36 12.28
CA SER A 96 8.19 -0.33 13.40
C SER A 96 9.32 -1.26 12.93
N LEU A 97 9.12 -2.00 11.82
CA LEU A 97 10.15 -2.86 11.25
C LEU A 97 11.39 -2.10 10.75
N LEU A 98 11.23 -0.84 10.32
CA LEU A 98 12.36 0.01 9.92
C LEU A 98 13.10 0.57 11.13
N GLU A 99 12.38 0.94 12.18
CA GLU A 99 12.95 1.44 13.43
C GLU A 99 13.79 0.35 14.12
N GLU A 100 13.29 -0.88 14.19
CA GLU A 100 13.97 -2.04 14.79
C GLU A 100 15.28 -2.44 14.07
N GLN A 101 15.45 -2.01 12.80
CA GLN A 101 16.66 -2.25 12.00
C GLN A 101 17.67 -1.09 12.06
N THR A 102 17.43 -0.09 12.91
CA THR A 102 18.36 1.03 13.14
C THR A 102 19.41 0.61 14.19
N PRO A 103 20.72 0.65 13.87
CA PRO A 103 21.79 0.31 14.82
C PRO A 103 21.95 1.34 15.95
#